data_AF-A0A9E1WBH7-F1
#
_entry.id   AF-A0A9E1WBH7-F1
#
_cell.length_a   1.000
_cell.length_b   1.000
_cell.length_c   1.000
_cell.angle_alpha   90.00
_cell.angle_beta   90.00
_cell.angle_gamma   90.00
#
_symmetry.space_group_name_H-M   'P 1'
#
loop_
_entity.id
_entity.type
_entity.pdbx_description
1 polymer ?
#
loop_
_entity_poly.entity_id
_entity_poly.type
_entity_poly.pdbx_seq_one_letter_code
_entity_poly.pdbx_strand_id
1 'polypeptide(L)' 'TMTVGEMLEILKSLARCEVRHEISDALLRPSDVTLQIPDTSKFRQATDWQSEVPLEQTLEDLLNYHRARLV' A
#
# COMPACT_ATOMS: atom_id res chain seq x y z
N THR A 1 -2.68 -4.65 -10.30
CA THR A 1 -2.19 -3.25 -10.28
C THR A 1 -3.05 -2.48 -9.31
N MET A 2 -2.53 -1.44 -8.68
CA MET A 2 -3.29 -0.67 -7.69
C MET A 2 -2.78 0.77 -7.65
N THR A 3 -3.70 1.72 -7.47
CA THR A 3 -3.43 3.14 -7.25
C THR A 3 -3.20 3.46 -5.77
N VAL A 4 -2.62 4.63 -5.48
CA VAL A 4 -2.50 5.11 -4.10
C VAL A 4 -3.88 5.34 -3.46
N GLY A 5 -4.87 5.77 -4.24
CA GLY A 5 -6.24 5.97 -3.76
C GLY A 5 -6.91 4.67 -3.29
N GLU A 6 -6.78 3.59 -4.08
CA GLU A 6 -7.30 2.27 -3.68
C GLU A 6 -6.63 1.74 -2.40
N MET A 7 -5.31 1.91 -2.28
CA MET A 7 -4.58 1.57 -1.04
C MET A 7 -5.09 2.36 0.17
N LEU A 8 -5.37 3.65 -0.02
CA LEU A 8 -5.90 4.52 1.03
C LEU A 8 -7.30 4.06 1.47
N GLU A 9 -8.17 3.66 0.54
CA GLU A 9 -9.49 3.14 0.91
C GLU A 9 -9.41 1.82 1.71
N ILE A 10 -8.45 0.94 1.42
CA ILE A 10 -8.19 -0.25 2.25
C ILE A 10 -7.81 0.18 3.68
N LEU A 11 -6.84 1.09 3.83
CA LEU A 11 -6.43 1.60 5.14
C LEU A 11 -7.58 2.27 5.91
N LYS A 12 -8.43 3.05 5.22
CA LYS A 12 -9.62 3.67 5.81
C LYS A 12 -10.63 2.64 6.29
N SER A 13 -10.85 1.56 5.54
CA SER A 13 -11.75 0.47 5.96
C SER A 13 -11.28 -0.26 7.22
N LEU A 14 -9.97 -0.27 7.48
CA LEU A 14 -9.36 -0.84 8.68
C LEU A 14 -9.30 0.15 9.86
N ALA A 15 -9.67 1.42 9.66
CA ALA A 15 -9.62 2.45 10.69
C ALA A 15 -10.76 2.29 11.71
N ARG A 16 -10.50 2.69 12.95
CA ARG A 16 -11.50 2.67 14.05
C ARG A 16 -12.33 3.96 14.12
N CYS A 17 -12.10 4.88 13.19
CA CYS A 17 -12.74 6.19 13.13
C CYS A 17 -12.86 6.64 11.67
N GLU A 18 -13.70 7.65 11.43
CA GLU A 18 -13.78 8.30 10.12
C GLU A 18 -12.46 9.01 9.81
N VAL A 19 -11.90 8.71 8.63
CA VAL A 19 -10.71 9.37 8.11
C VAL A 19 -11.09 10.09 6.82
N ARG A 20 -10.97 11.42 6.83
CA ARG A 20 -11.12 12.26 5.63
C ARG A 20 -9.75 12.48 4.99
N HIS A 21 -9.71 12.60 3.67
CA HIS A 21 -8.51 12.95 2.94
C HIS A 21 -8.81 14.05 1.92
N GLU A 22 -7.78 14.81 1.58
CA GLU A 22 -7.79 15.84 0.54
C GLU A 22 -6.47 15.81 -0.21
N ILE A 23 -6.46 16.35 -1.42
CA ILE A 23 -5.23 16.51 -2.20
C ILE A 23 -4.53 17.78 -1.72
N SER A 24 -3.22 17.68 -1.44
CA SER A 24 -2.38 18.82 -1.10
C SER A 24 -1.33 19.06 -2.19
N ASP A 25 -1.37 20.22 -2.82
CA ASP A 25 -0.43 20.60 -3.89
C ASP A 25 1.03 20.58 -3.41
N ALA A 26 1.27 20.81 -2.12
CA ALA A 26 2.60 20.74 -1.52
C ALA A 26 3.18 19.32 -1.49
N LEU A 27 2.34 18.28 -1.59
CA LEU A 27 2.76 16.87 -1.64
C LEU A 27 2.83 16.33 -3.07
N LEU A 28 2.38 17.09 -4.06
CA LEU A 28 2.44 16.69 -5.47
C LEU A 28 3.84 16.95 -6.04
N ARG A 29 4.38 15.95 -6.72
CA ARG A 29 5.65 16.11 -7.43
C ARG A 29 5.41 16.82 -8.78
N PRO A 30 6.30 17.74 -9.21
CA PRO A 30 6.19 18.40 -10.52
C PRO A 30 6.21 17.44 -11.72
N SER A 31 6.76 16.24 -11.53
CA SER A 31 6.75 15.14 -12.49
C SER A 31 6.54 13.84 -11.72
N ASP A 32 5.65 12.98 -12.23
CA ASP A 32 5.38 11.68 -11.63
C ASP A 32 5.43 10.55 -12.67
N VAL A 33 5.79 9.35 -12.19
CA VAL A 33 5.76 8.11 -12.98
C VAL A 33 4.38 7.48 -12.76
N THR A 34 3.54 7.53 -13.78
CA THR A 34 2.12 7.15 -13.68
C THR A 34 1.89 5.65 -13.45
N LEU A 35 2.77 4.78 -13.95
CA LEU A 35 2.67 3.33 -13.78
C LEU A 35 4.03 2.73 -13.47
N GLN A 36 4.11 2.03 -12.34
CA GLN A 36 5.27 1.23 -11.94
C GLN A 36 4.79 -0.20 -11.71
N ILE A 37 4.73 -0.98 -12.79
CA ILE A 37 4.29 -2.38 -12.76
C ILE A 37 5.50 -3.25 -13.08
N PRO A 38 6.15 -3.85 -12.07
CA PRO A 38 7.33 -4.68 -12.30
C PRO A 38 6.93 -6.02 -12.93
N ASP A 39 7.66 -6.45 -13.96
CA ASP A 39 7.65 -7.84 -14.39
C ASP A 39 8.68 -8.65 -13.58
N THR A 40 8.18 -9.58 -12.78
CA THR A 40 9.00 -10.49 -11.97
C THR A 40 9.12 -11.89 -12.56
N SER A 41 8.69 -12.10 -13.82
CA SER A 41 8.71 -13.39 -14.53
C SER A 41 10.07 -14.10 -14.45
N LYS A 42 11.15 -13.39 -14.81
CA LYS A 42 12.52 -13.90 -14.77
C LYS A 42 12.94 -14.36 -13.38
N PHE A 43 12.59 -13.60 -12.35
CA PHE A 43 12.96 -13.93 -10.96
C PHE A 43 12.20 -15.17 -10.50
N ARG A 44 10.87 -15.20 -10.69
CA ARG A 44 10.03 -16.34 -10.34
C ARG A 44 10.47 -17.64 -11.04
N GLN A 45 10.83 -17.57 -12.32
CA GLN A 45 11.33 -18.73 -13.07
C GLN A 45 12.67 -19.26 -12.55
N ALA A 46 13.51 -18.40 -11.99
CA ALA A 46 14.84 -18.77 -11.51
C ALA A 46 14.85 -19.26 -10.05
N THR A 47 13.84 -18.93 -9.26
CA THR A 47 13.86 -19.13 -7.80
C THR A 47 12.63 -19.83 -7.24
N ASP A 48 11.62 -20.10 -8.07
CA ASP A 48 10.28 -20.55 -7.67
C ASP A 48 9.58 -19.60 -6.68
N TRP A 49 10.12 -18.40 -6.47
CA TRP A 49 9.60 -17.44 -5.52
C TRP A 49 8.19 -16.97 -5.89
N GLN A 50 7.32 -16.83 -4.89
CA GLN A 50 5.99 -16.23 -5.02
C GLN A 50 5.69 -15.34 -3.81
N SER A 51 4.85 -14.33 -4.00
CA SER A 51 4.37 -13.49 -2.89
C SER A 51 3.31 -14.25 -2.10
N GLU A 52 3.60 -14.55 -0.84
CA GLU A 52 2.69 -15.30 0.04
C GLU A 52 1.75 -14.40 0.86
N VAL A 53 2.15 -13.15 1.06
CA VAL A 53 1.40 -12.20 1.89
C VAL A 53 0.51 -11.33 1.00
N PRO A 54 -0.82 -11.36 1.18
CA PRO A 54 -1.73 -10.42 0.52
C PRO A 54 -1.47 -8.98 0.96
N LEU A 55 -1.81 -8.03 0.10
CA LEU A 55 -1.61 -6.62 0.40
C LEU A 55 -2.43 -6.18 1.62
N GLU A 56 -3.67 -6.65 1.72
CA GLU A 56 -4.60 -6.32 2.80
C GLU A 56 -4.02 -6.71 4.16
N GLN A 57 -3.44 -7.91 4.25
CA GLN A 57 -2.72 -8.39 5.43
C GLN A 57 -1.53 -7.47 5.75
N THR A 58 -0.74 -7.11 4.74
CA THR A 58 0.42 -6.22 4.92
C THR A 58 0.02 -4.86 5.51
N LEU A 59 -1.08 -4.27 5.02
CA LEU A 59 -1.59 -2.98 5.50
C LEU A 59 -2.20 -3.08 6.91
N GLU A 60 -2.90 -4.17 7.21
CA GLU A 60 -3.42 -4.44 8.55
C GLU A 60 -2.28 -4.63 9.57
N ASP A 61 -1.26 -5.42 9.24
CA ASP A 61 -0.10 -5.65 10.09
C ASP A 61 0.64 -4.35 10.39
N LEU A 62 0.82 -3.50 9.38
CA LEU A 62 1.41 -2.17 9.55
C LEU A 62 0.61 -1.31 10.53
N LEU A 63 -0.72 -1.26 10.38
CA LEU A 63 -1.59 -0.50 11.29
C LEU A 63 -1.54 -1.06 12.72
N ASN A 64 -1.58 -2.38 12.86
CA ASN A 64 -1.57 -3.04 14.16
C ASN A 64 -0.22 -2.86 14.88
N TYR A 65 0.89 -2.89 14.15
CA TYR A 65 2.21 -2.55 14.67
C TYR A 65 2.23 -1.15 15.29
N HIS A 66 1.69 -0.13 14.60
CA HIS A 66 1.64 1.23 15.14
C HIS A 66 0.70 1.35 16.35
N ARG A 67 -0.46 0.67 16.32
CA ARG A 67 -1.41 0.67 17.44
C ARG A 67 -0.80 0.07 18.70
N ALA A 68 -0.06 -1.03 18.59
CA ALA A 68 0.56 -1.70 19.73
C ALA A 68 1.63 -0.84 20.44
N ARG A 69 2.21 0.15 19.75
CA ARG A 69 3.25 1.04 20.29
C ARG A 69 2.72 2.27 21.03
N LEU A 70 1.43 2.54 20.92
CA LEU A 70 0.77 3.67 21.60
C LEU A 70 0.13 3.25 22.93
N VAL A 71 0.22 1.96 23.27
CA VAL A 71 -0.24 1.36 24.53
C VAL A 71 0.90 1.37 25.55
#